data_AF-A0A821G2R2-F1
#
_entry.id   AF-A0A821G2R2-F1
#
_cell.length_a   1.000
_cell.length_b   1.000
_cell.length_c   1.000
_cell.angle_alpha   90.00
_cell.angle_beta   90.00
_cell.angle_gamma   90.00
#
_symmetry.space_group_name_H-M   'P 1'
#
loop_
_entity.id
_entity.type
_entity.pdbx_description
1 polymer ?
#
loop_
_entity_poly.entity_id
_entity_poly.type
_entity_poly.pdbx_seq_one_letter_code
_entity_poly.pdbx_strand_id
1 'polypeptide(L)'
;IGRPRITTQEDDNLIIDAAFDVEEPTSKKVRGHVPSQNLNVSERTTCRRLKDAGFRYCTPLTKPLLTLQHQQHRLQWTKQVRNQDWNNVIATDETTLRLTTVHRMHWQVPGNRTVRRTLKFPLKINV
;
A
#
# COMPACT_ATOMS: atom_id res chain seq x y z
N ILE A 1 10.33 4.70 36.47
CA ILE A 1 8.94 5.12 36.13
C ILE A 1 9.06 6.06 34.93
N GLY A 2 8.40 5.73 33.81
CA GLY A 2 8.55 6.44 32.54
C GLY A 2 7.65 7.68 32.42
N ARG A 3 7.90 8.50 31.40
CA ARG A 3 7.05 9.67 31.09
C ARG A 3 5.61 9.22 30.78
N PRO A 4 4.59 9.82 31.41
CA PRO A 4 3.20 9.47 31.16
C PRO A 4 2.80 9.75 29.71
N ARG A 5 1.83 8.97 29.21
CA ARG A 5 1.29 9.13 27.85
C ARG A 5 0.46 10.41 27.77
N ILE A 6 0.56 11.10 26.63
CA ILE A 6 -0.29 12.26 26.31
C ILE A 6 -1.65 11.86 25.74
N THR A 7 -1.77 10.62 25.22
CA THR A 7 -3.00 10.10 24.63
C THR A 7 -3.70 9.15 25.59
N THR A 8 -5.03 9.22 25.60
CA THR A 8 -5.94 8.26 26.21
C THR A 8 -6.24 7.10 25.24
N GLN A 9 -6.98 6.10 25.70
CA GLN A 9 -7.41 5.00 24.84
C GLN A 9 -8.41 5.47 23.76
N GLU A 10 -9.26 6.45 24.09
CA GLU A 10 -10.20 7.04 23.14
C GLU A 10 -9.44 7.79 22.03
N ASP A 11 -8.41 8.55 22.41
CA ASP A 11 -7.52 9.22 21.45
C ASP A 11 -6.81 8.24 20.52
N ASP A 12 -6.33 7.13 21.08
CA ASP A 12 -5.67 6.08 20.31
C ASP A 12 -6.65 5.43 19.31
N ASN A 13 -7.91 5.21 19.69
CA ASN A 13 -8.96 4.72 18.80
C ASN A 13 -9.27 5.72 17.67
N LEU A 14 -9.41 7.01 17.99
CA LEU A 14 -9.62 8.06 16.97
C LEU A 14 -8.49 8.11 15.93
N ILE A 15 -7.24 7.90 16.35
CA ILE A 15 -6.09 7.82 15.44
C ILE A 15 -6.20 6.59 14.52
N ILE A 16 -6.64 5.45 15.06
CA ILE A 16 -6.80 4.20 14.31
C ILE A 16 -7.92 4.35 13.28
N ASP A 17 -9.07 4.87 13.68
CA ASP A 17 -10.22 5.09 12.81
C ASP A 17 -9.85 6.06 11.67
N ALA A 18 -9.18 7.17 12.00
CA ALA A 18 -8.67 8.10 11.01
C ALA A 18 -7.68 7.46 10.02
N ALA A 19 -6.94 6.41 10.42
CA ALA A 19 -6.04 5.69 9.52
C ALA A 19 -6.78 4.78 8.54
N PHE A 20 -7.99 4.33 8.86
CA PHE A 20 -8.84 3.58 7.94
C PHE A 20 -9.58 4.49 6.96
N ASP A 21 -9.97 5.69 7.38
CA ASP A 21 -10.73 6.64 6.55
C ASP A 21 -9.86 7.38 5.53
N VAL A 22 -8.59 7.60 5.84
CA VAL A 22 -7.67 8.35 4.97
C VAL A 22 -7.22 7.52 3.77
N GLU A 23 -7.39 8.07 2.57
CA GLU A 23 -6.75 7.54 1.38
C GLU A 23 -5.22 7.73 1.46
N GLU A 24 -4.49 6.61 1.38
CA GLU A 24 -3.03 6.56 1.47
C GLU A 24 -2.49 7.10 2.80
N PRO A 25 -2.76 6.40 3.91
CA PRO A 25 -2.54 6.92 5.26
C PRO A 25 -1.05 7.10 5.57
N THR A 26 -0.61 8.34 5.64
CA THR A 26 0.70 8.74 6.21
C THR A 26 0.48 9.36 7.59
N SER A 27 1.48 9.37 8.47
CA SER A 27 1.31 9.97 9.81
C SER A 27 0.82 11.41 9.76
N LYS A 28 1.27 12.19 8.77
CA LYS A 28 0.83 13.57 8.53
C LYS A 28 -0.63 13.64 8.11
N LYS A 29 -1.06 12.80 7.17
CA LYS A 29 -2.45 12.76 6.71
C LYS A 29 -3.40 12.25 7.81
N VAL A 30 -3.02 11.18 8.51
CA VAL A 30 -3.80 10.64 9.63
C VAL A 30 -3.98 11.71 10.71
N ARG A 31 -2.89 12.39 11.11
CA ARG A 31 -2.97 13.52 12.05
C ARG A 31 -3.93 14.62 11.57
N GLY A 32 -3.89 14.97 10.29
CA GLY A 32 -4.77 16.00 9.72
C GLY A 32 -6.24 15.58 9.62
N HIS A 33 -6.53 14.28 9.69
CA HIS A 33 -7.88 13.73 9.64
C HIS A 33 -8.50 13.52 11.03
N VAL A 34 -7.68 13.45 12.07
CA VAL A 34 -8.18 13.44 13.46
C VAL A 34 -8.86 14.78 13.76
N PRO A 35 -10.09 14.79 14.30
CA PRO A 35 -10.81 16.02 14.63
C PRO A 35 -9.99 16.95 15.55
N SER A 36 -9.80 18.20 15.11
CA SER A 36 -8.96 19.19 15.79
C SER A 36 -9.41 19.55 17.19
N GLN A 37 -10.70 19.37 17.51
CA GLN A 37 -11.28 19.64 18.82
C GLN A 37 -10.89 18.58 19.86
N ASN A 38 -10.48 17.38 19.44
CA ASN A 38 -10.30 16.25 20.35
C ASN A 38 -8.82 15.95 20.66
N LEU A 39 -7.86 16.28 19.78
CA LEU A 39 -6.50 15.78 19.97
C LEU A 39 -5.39 16.58 19.28
N ASN A 40 -4.57 17.30 20.06
CA ASN A 40 -3.34 17.93 19.56
C ASN A 40 -2.13 17.00 19.70
N VAL A 41 -2.03 16.01 18.82
CA VAL A 41 -0.89 15.07 18.79
C VAL A 41 0.11 15.39 17.69
N SER A 42 1.38 15.14 17.99
CA SER A 42 2.47 15.21 17.00
C SER A 42 2.42 14.00 16.05
N GLU A 43 2.97 14.14 14.85
CA GLU A 43 3.10 13.02 13.89
C GLU A 43 3.87 11.83 14.49
N ARG A 44 4.86 12.10 15.36
CA ARG A 44 5.63 11.07 16.05
C ARG A 44 4.77 10.30 17.06
N THR A 45 3.81 10.96 17.70
CA THR A 45 2.83 10.30 18.57
C THR A 45 1.91 9.42 17.73
N THR A 46 1.33 9.94 16.64
CA THR A 46 0.51 9.17 15.69
C THR A 46 1.23 7.92 15.20
N CYS A 47 2.50 8.04 14.78
CA CYS A 47 3.33 6.90 14.36
C CYS A 47 3.46 5.82 15.44
N ARG A 48 3.70 6.21 16.70
CA ARG A 48 3.77 5.25 17.82
C ARG A 48 2.43 4.56 18.04
N ARG A 49 1.31 5.29 17.99
CA ARG A 49 -0.03 4.71 18.17
C ARG A 49 -0.42 3.73 17.10
N LEU A 50 -0.12 4.04 15.85
CA LEU A 50 -0.33 3.11 14.76
C LEU A 50 0.54 1.84 14.92
N LYS A 51 1.80 1.97 15.37
CA LYS A 51 2.64 0.80 15.66
C LYS A 51 2.12 -0.03 16.84
N ASP A 52 1.72 0.62 17.93
CA ASP A 52 1.16 -0.04 19.11
C ASP A 52 -0.12 -0.81 18.73
N ALA A 53 -0.92 -0.28 17.80
CA ALA A 53 -2.10 -0.92 17.22
C ALA A 53 -1.80 -1.99 16.16
N GLY A 54 -0.52 -2.28 15.86
CA GLY A 54 -0.10 -3.33 14.93
C GLY A 54 -0.02 -2.92 13.46
N PHE A 55 -0.20 -1.64 13.12
CA PHE A 55 0.00 -1.17 11.74
C PHE A 55 1.48 -1.23 11.35
N ARG A 56 1.72 -1.45 10.06
CA ARG A 56 3.04 -1.39 9.43
C ARG A 56 3.09 -0.28 8.40
N TYR A 57 4.15 0.52 8.47
CA TYR A 57 4.45 1.50 7.43
C TYR A 57 5.14 0.80 6.26
N CYS A 58 4.42 0.58 5.17
CA CYS A 58 4.91 -0.20 4.04
C CYS A 58 4.36 0.27 2.70
N THR A 59 4.99 -0.14 1.61
CA THR A 59 4.48 0.12 0.26
C THR A 59 3.15 -0.61 0.02
N PRO A 60 2.18 -0.02 -0.68
CA PRO A 60 1.00 -0.75 -1.14
C PRO A 60 1.42 -1.83 -2.14
N LEU A 61 0.57 -2.84 -2.31
CA LEU A 61 0.79 -3.90 -3.30
C LEU A 61 0.48 -3.36 -4.70
N THR A 62 1.41 -3.54 -5.63
CA THR A 62 1.19 -3.20 -7.03
C THR A 62 0.74 -4.45 -7.78
N LYS A 63 -0.42 -4.38 -8.45
CA LYS A 63 -0.92 -5.45 -9.34
C LYS A 63 -1.21 -4.90 -10.73
N PRO A 64 -1.04 -5.68 -11.80
CA PRO A 64 -1.49 -5.26 -13.12
C PRO A 64 -3.00 -4.96 -13.14
N LEU A 65 -3.40 -3.88 -13.81
CA LEU A 65 -4.80 -3.63 -14.11
C LEU A 65 -5.25 -4.58 -15.23
N LEU A 66 -6.04 -5.60 -14.86
CA LEU A 66 -6.53 -6.62 -15.79
C LEU A 66 -8.02 -6.48 -16.03
N THR A 67 -8.43 -6.50 -17.31
CA THR A 67 -9.83 -6.66 -17.69
C THR A 67 -10.26 -8.12 -17.46
N LEU A 68 -11.57 -8.37 -17.52
CA LEU A 68 -12.13 -9.71 -17.39
C LEU A 68 -11.61 -10.64 -18.50
N GLN A 69 -11.50 -10.12 -19.73
CA GLN A 69 -10.90 -10.81 -20.86
C GLN A 69 -9.42 -11.16 -20.63
N HIS A 70 -8.61 -10.25 -20.07
CA HIS A 70 -7.21 -10.54 -19.74
C HIS A 70 -7.10 -11.70 -18.74
N GLN A 71 -8.01 -11.77 -17.75
CA GLN A 71 -8.02 -12.85 -16.76
C GLN A 71 -8.38 -14.19 -17.42
N GLN A 72 -9.39 -14.21 -18.29
CA GLN A 72 -9.80 -15.40 -19.04
C GLN A 72 -8.66 -15.92 -19.93
N HIS A 73 -8.03 -15.05 -20.72
CA HIS A 73 -6.90 -15.43 -21.58
C HIS A 73 -5.73 -15.99 -20.79
N ARG A 74 -5.37 -15.36 -19.65
CA ARG A 74 -4.31 -15.89 -18.77
C ARG A 74 -4.68 -17.25 -18.19
N LEU A 75 -5.93 -17.45 -17.77
CA LEU A 75 -6.39 -18.73 -17.24
C LEU A 75 -6.39 -19.82 -18.32
N GLN A 76 -6.82 -19.49 -19.54
CA GLN A 76 -6.78 -20.41 -20.66
C GLN A 76 -5.35 -20.80 -21.02
N TRP A 77 -4.46 -19.81 -21.15
CA TRP A 77 -3.05 -20.05 -21.45
C TRP A 77 -2.39 -20.93 -20.38
N THR A 78 -2.59 -20.63 -19.09
CA THR A 78 -2.02 -21.46 -18.00
C THR A 78 -2.54 -22.91 -18.00
N LYS A 79 -3.77 -23.15 -18.46
CA LYS A 79 -4.28 -24.51 -18.66
C LYS A 79 -3.61 -25.20 -19.85
N GLN A 80 -3.38 -24.49 -20.95
CA GLN A 80 -2.73 -25.03 -22.16
C GLN A 80 -1.26 -25.41 -21.89
N VAL A 81 -0.52 -24.56 -21.19
CA VAL A 81 0.92 -24.77 -20.94
C VAL A 81 1.22 -25.58 -19.67
N ARG A 82 0.19 -26.12 -18.99
CA ARG A 82 0.34 -26.81 -17.70
C ARG A 82 1.37 -27.94 -17.75
N ASN A 83 1.37 -28.72 -18.83
CA ASN A 83 2.24 -29.88 -19.02
C ASN A 83 3.36 -29.62 -20.03
N GLN A 84 3.67 -28.34 -20.29
CA GLN A 84 4.73 -27.98 -21.24
C GLN A 84 6.10 -28.33 -20.66
N ASP A 85 6.97 -28.89 -21.50
CA ASP A 85 8.38 -29.09 -21.15
C ASP A 85 9.15 -27.76 -21.26
N TRP A 86 9.52 -27.23 -20.10
CA TRP A 86 10.22 -25.95 -19.99
C TRP A 86 11.73 -26.06 -20.30
N ASN A 87 12.29 -27.28 -20.40
CA ASN A 87 13.72 -27.45 -20.71
C ASN A 87 14.11 -26.97 -22.11
N ASN A 88 13.12 -26.87 -23.01
CA ASN A 88 13.30 -26.45 -24.40
C ASN A 88 12.80 -25.02 -24.65
N VAL A 89 12.57 -24.23 -23.59
CA VAL A 89 12.01 -22.87 -23.69
C VAL A 89 13.03 -21.84 -23.21
N ILE A 90 13.33 -20.87 -24.06
CA ILE A 90 14.08 -19.66 -23.70
C ILE A 90 13.10 -18.49 -23.63
N ALA A 91 13.09 -17.78 -22.52
CA ALA A 91 12.28 -16.57 -22.34
C ALA A 91 13.16 -15.33 -22.29
N THR A 92 12.74 -14.27 -22.98
CA THR A 92 13.38 -12.95 -22.97
C THR A 92 12.33 -11.87 -22.69
N ASP A 93 12.73 -10.80 -21.99
CA ASP A 93 11.92 -9.58 -21.80
C ASP A 93 12.88 -8.38 -21.69
N GLU A 94 12.39 -7.19 -22.02
CA GLU A 94 13.14 -5.95 -21.86
C GLU A 94 12.72 -5.25 -20.57
N THR A 95 13.68 -4.62 -19.89
CA THR A 95 13.40 -3.83 -18.69
C THR A 95 14.00 -2.43 -18.78
N THR A 96 13.25 -1.44 -18.31
CA THR A 96 13.73 -0.07 -18.20
C THR A 96 14.38 0.14 -16.84
N LEU A 97 15.69 0.43 -16.83
CA LEU A 97 16.39 0.83 -15.61
C LEU A 97 16.14 2.32 -15.35
N ARG A 98 15.61 2.63 -14.16
CA ARG A 98 15.38 4.00 -13.70
C ARG A 98 16.37 4.35 -12.60
N LEU A 99 16.96 5.54 -12.66
CA LEU A 99 17.92 6.02 -11.65
C LEU A 99 17.24 6.39 -10.33
N THR A 100 15.96 6.77 -10.37
CA THR A 100 15.21 7.17 -9.18
C THR A 100 13.85 6.48 -9.16
N THR A 101 13.41 6.10 -7.95
CA THR A 101 12.08 5.53 -7.70
C THR A 101 11.45 6.24 -6.51
N VAL A 102 10.24 6.76 -6.71
CA VAL A 102 9.47 7.37 -5.61
C VAL A 102 8.72 6.26 -4.88
N HIS A 103 9.13 5.99 -3.64
CA HIS A 103 8.48 5.02 -2.78
C HIS A 103 7.37 5.70 -1.98
N ARG A 104 6.11 5.39 -2.30
CA ARG A 104 4.96 5.83 -1.50
C ARG A 104 4.63 4.75 -0.49
N MET A 105 4.82 5.07 0.79
CA MET A 105 4.57 4.16 1.91
C MET A 105 3.39 4.66 2.73
N HIS A 106 2.53 3.75 3.16
CA HIS A 106 1.36 4.05 3.97
C HIS A 106 1.30 3.13 5.19
N TRP A 107 0.62 3.58 6.23
CA TRP A 107 0.25 2.76 7.39
C TRP A 107 -0.83 1.77 7.01
N GLN A 108 -0.53 0.49 7.12
CA GLN A 108 -1.45 -0.57 6.70
C GLN A 108 -1.45 -1.68 7.73
N VAL A 109 -2.60 -2.32 7.91
CA VAL A 109 -2.70 -3.52 8.73
C VAL A 109 -2.03 -4.68 7.99
N PRO A 110 -1.17 -5.48 8.64
CA PRO A 110 -0.62 -6.69 8.06
C PRO A 110 -1.73 -7.59 7.49
N GLY A 111 -1.56 -8.09 6.27
CA GLY A 111 -2.57 -8.91 5.59
C GLY A 111 -3.63 -8.12 4.82
N ASN A 112 -3.92 -6.87 5.20
CA ASN A 112 -4.85 -6.00 4.49
C ASN A 112 -4.12 -4.82 3.82
N ARG A 113 -3.21 -5.16 2.90
CA ARG A 113 -2.44 -4.14 2.17
C ARG A 113 -3.26 -3.58 1.02
N THR A 114 -3.29 -2.26 0.88
CA THR A 114 -3.94 -1.57 -0.24
C THR A 114 -3.34 -2.05 -1.56
N VAL A 115 -4.19 -2.41 -2.52
CA VAL A 115 -3.77 -2.85 -3.85
C VAL A 115 -3.90 -1.69 -4.83
N ARG A 116 -2.77 -1.16 -5.31
CA ARG A 116 -2.73 -0.25 -6.45
C ARG A 116 -2.69 -1.07 -7.74
N ARG A 117 -3.70 -0.89 -8.59
CA ARG A 117 -3.71 -1.48 -9.94
C ARG A 117 -3.03 -0.55 -10.93
N THR A 118 -2.05 -1.05 -11.68
CA THR A 118 -1.22 -0.25 -12.59
C THR A 118 -1.16 -0.85 -13.99
N LEU A 119 -1.06 0.00 -14.99
CA LEU A 119 -0.72 -0.42 -16.36
C LEU A 119 0.80 -0.65 -16.45
N LYS A 120 1.24 -1.68 -17.22
CA LYS A 120 2.68 -1.96 -17.45
C LYS A 120 3.38 -0.73 -18.02
N PHE A 121 2.70 -0.04 -18.93
CA PHE A 121 3.18 1.18 -19.55
C PHE A 121 2.24 2.33 -19.15
N PRO A 122 2.76 3.41 -18.56
CA PRO A 122 1.95 4.60 -18.31
C PRO A 122 1.50 5.19 -19.66
N LEU A 123 0.39 5.91 -19.64
CA LEU A 123 -0.05 6.68 -20.82
C LEU A 123 1.08 7.62 -21.23
N LYS A 124 1.53 7.51 -22.49
CA LYS A 124 2.46 8.48 -23.06
C LYS A 124 1.72 9.79 -23.20
N ILE A 125 2.05 10.77 -22.36
CA ILE A 125 1.58 12.14 -22.51
C ILE A 125 2.57 12.81 -23.44
N ASN A 126 2.12 13.13 -24.66
CA ASN A 126 2.87 14.01 -25.53
C ASN A 126 2.66 15.44 -25.00
N VAL A 127 3.76 16.09 -24.63
CA VAL A 127 3.79 17.52 -24.28
C VAL A 127 4.17 18.29 -25.54
#